data_AF-Q8TWB5-F1
#
_entry.id   AF-Q8TWB5-F1
#
_cell.length_a   1.000
_cell.length_b   1.000
_cell.length_c   1.000
_cell.angle_alpha   90.00
_cell.angle_beta   90.00
_cell.angle_gamma   90.00
#
_symmetry.space_group_name_H-M   'P 1'
#
loop_
_entity.id
_entity.type
_entity.pdbx_description
1 polymer ?
#
loop_
_entity_poly.entity_id
_entity_poly.type
_entity_poly.pdbx_seq_one_letter_code
_entity_poly.pdbx_strand_id
1 'polypeptide(L)'
;MFRLGTTPRATTYDPDARIGEVASRFGLPTRVLIEIVRTESFQRSLRRVTSGKPVVLDLRELDSDLASWIATHARLVEPALRELVRTVAPDVEPRVRFRGLPHRFRRVERIRPMDGALISIEGVVREVRGAERLEHAIVDTGSELVAVRLHGHRLGPGLRVEILGIVRSATLDALEVHKKDPIPEVHPDPAELEEFRELADKDPLTTFARAIAPLPGAEEVGKMLALQLFSCVGKNSERLHVLLAGYPVVCSEILHHVLDHLAPRGVYVDLRRTELTDLTAVLKEDRGWALRAGAAVLADGGILAVDHLEGAPEPHRWALMEAMDKGTVTVDGIALNARCAVLAAINPGEQWPSDPPIARIDLDQDFLSHFDLIAFLGVDPRPGEPEEQDTEVPSYTLLRRYLLYAIREHPKPELTEEARKRLEHWYETRREEVEERLGMGLPTLPVTRRQLESVERLAKAHARMRLSDDVEPEDVDIAAELVDWYLETAMQIPGGDEIRISSLKP
;
A
#
# COMPACT_ATOMS: atom_id res chain seq x y z
N MET A 1 -85.07 0.05 25.65
CA MET A 1 -83.82 -0.19 26.39
C MET A 1 -82.75 -0.59 25.39
N PHE A 2 -81.68 0.20 25.38
CA PHE A 2 -80.29 -0.08 24.95
C PHE A 2 -79.94 -0.65 23.57
N ARG A 3 -79.29 0.24 22.80
CA ARG A 3 -78.36 0.01 21.69
C ARG A 3 -77.18 -0.88 22.10
N LEU A 4 -76.76 -1.77 21.20
CA LEU A 4 -75.38 -2.21 20.97
C LEU A 4 -75.26 -2.27 19.44
N GLY A 5 -74.56 -1.37 18.75
CA GLY A 5 -73.13 -1.11 18.91
C GLY A 5 -72.43 -1.76 17.72
N THR A 6 -72.46 -1.08 16.56
CA THR A 6 -71.78 -1.49 15.33
C THR A 6 -70.28 -1.61 15.57
N THR A 7 -69.73 -2.81 15.42
CA THR A 7 -68.28 -3.06 15.33
C THR A 7 -67.70 -2.31 14.12
N PRO A 8 -66.56 -1.60 14.27
CA PRO A 8 -65.93 -0.94 13.14
C PRO A 8 -65.40 -1.99 12.16
N ARG A 9 -65.67 -1.78 10.86
CA ARG A 9 -65.07 -2.52 9.77
C ARG A 9 -63.55 -2.47 9.91
N ALA A 10 -62.91 -3.65 9.91
CA ALA A 10 -61.49 -3.78 9.68
C ALA A 10 -61.15 -3.08 8.35
N THR A 11 -60.39 -2.00 8.41
CA THR A 11 -59.81 -1.34 7.24
C THR A 11 -58.91 -2.36 6.54
N THR A 12 -59.27 -2.72 5.31
CA THR A 12 -58.44 -3.48 4.37
C THR A 12 -57.08 -2.79 4.26
N TYR A 13 -56.02 -3.48 4.71
CA TYR A 13 -54.64 -3.02 4.64
C TYR A 13 -54.19 -3.07 3.18
N ASP A 14 -54.18 -1.93 2.49
CA ASP A 14 -53.66 -1.81 1.13
C ASP A 14 -52.18 -1.39 1.18
N PRO A 15 -51.24 -2.29 0.84
CA PRO A 15 -49.82 -1.96 0.85
C PRO A 15 -49.48 -0.82 -0.12
N ASP A 16 -50.21 -0.65 -1.23
CA ASP A 16 -49.93 0.38 -2.23
C ASP A 16 -50.39 1.77 -1.77
N ALA A 17 -51.52 1.87 -1.06
CA ALA A 17 -51.98 3.12 -0.45
C ALA A 17 -50.97 3.67 0.57
N ARG A 18 -50.37 2.78 1.36
CA ARG A 18 -49.38 3.16 2.39
C ARG A 18 -48.02 3.52 1.81
N ILE A 19 -47.62 2.88 0.70
CA ILE A 19 -46.43 3.31 -0.06
C ILE A 19 -46.64 4.74 -0.59
N GLY A 20 -47.84 5.08 -1.06
CA GLY A 20 -48.21 6.43 -1.47
C GLY A 20 -48.09 7.47 -0.36
N GLU A 21 -48.55 7.14 0.85
CA GLU A 21 -48.41 8.03 2.03
C GLU A 21 -46.95 8.29 2.39
N VAL A 22 -46.11 7.24 2.43
CA VAL A 22 -44.68 7.38 2.72
C VAL A 22 -43.99 8.18 1.62
N ALA A 23 -44.30 7.91 0.35
CA ALA A 23 -43.75 8.66 -0.78
C ALA A 23 -44.07 10.16 -0.66
N SER A 24 -45.34 10.50 -0.39
CA SER A 24 -45.78 11.88 -0.20
C SER A 24 -45.07 12.56 0.97
N ARG A 25 -44.92 11.87 2.11
CA ARG A 25 -44.27 12.39 3.32
C ARG A 25 -42.81 12.79 3.09
N PHE A 26 -42.10 12.08 2.22
CA PHE A 26 -40.68 12.32 1.92
C PHE A 26 -40.46 13.06 0.59
N GLY A 27 -41.53 13.53 -0.07
CA GLY A 27 -41.44 14.26 -1.34
C GLY A 27 -40.95 13.41 -2.52
N LEU A 28 -41.22 12.10 -2.49
CA LEU A 28 -40.84 11.14 -3.53
C LEU A 28 -42.02 10.84 -4.46
N PRO A 29 -41.78 10.63 -5.77
CA PRO A 29 -42.82 10.10 -6.65
C PRO A 29 -43.20 8.68 -6.21
N THR A 30 -44.49 8.39 -6.05
CA THR A 30 -44.98 7.08 -5.58
C THR A 30 -44.46 5.91 -6.42
N ARG A 31 -44.33 6.12 -7.75
CA ARG A 31 -43.76 5.11 -8.67
C ARG A 31 -42.38 4.62 -8.24
N VAL A 32 -41.55 5.50 -7.68
CA VAL A 32 -40.17 5.16 -7.28
C VAL A 32 -40.19 4.15 -6.14
N LEU A 33 -41.00 4.39 -5.10
CA LEU A 33 -41.09 3.44 -3.99
C LEU A 33 -41.76 2.13 -4.42
N ILE A 34 -42.74 2.16 -5.32
CA ILE A 34 -43.36 0.95 -5.87
C ILE A 34 -42.32 0.10 -6.59
N GLU A 35 -41.52 0.70 -7.47
CA GLU A 35 -40.47 0.00 -8.21
C GLU A 35 -39.38 -0.54 -7.27
N ILE A 36 -38.95 0.23 -6.27
CA ILE A 36 -38.00 -0.25 -5.25
C ILE A 36 -38.57 -1.46 -4.49
N VAL A 37 -39.80 -1.39 -4.01
CA VAL A 37 -40.39 -2.47 -3.21
C VAL A 37 -40.60 -3.75 -4.04
N ARG A 38 -40.71 -3.65 -5.37
CA ARG A 38 -40.84 -4.81 -6.27
C ARG A 38 -39.53 -5.55 -6.53
N THR A 39 -38.38 -4.96 -6.21
CA THR A 39 -37.07 -5.61 -6.40
C THR A 39 -36.93 -6.87 -5.54
N GLU A 40 -36.26 -7.89 -6.07
CA GLU A 40 -36.08 -9.17 -5.38
C GLU A 40 -35.18 -8.99 -4.15
N SER A 41 -34.11 -8.20 -4.30
CA SER A 41 -33.20 -7.82 -3.22
C SER A 41 -33.94 -7.20 -2.02
N PHE A 42 -34.85 -6.26 -2.27
CA PHE A 42 -35.63 -5.60 -1.23
C PHE A 42 -36.61 -6.58 -0.55
N GLN A 43 -37.40 -7.32 -1.34
CA GLN A 43 -38.36 -8.30 -0.79
C GLN A 43 -37.68 -9.38 0.05
N ARG A 44 -36.56 -9.93 -0.42
CA ARG A 44 -35.84 -11.00 0.26
C ARG A 44 -35.19 -10.52 1.55
N SER A 45 -34.63 -9.32 1.54
CA SER A 45 -33.98 -8.73 2.72
C SER A 45 -35.00 -8.26 3.76
N LEU A 46 -36.13 -7.69 3.33
CA LEU A 46 -37.23 -7.29 4.22
C LEU A 46 -37.80 -8.47 5.02
N ARG A 47 -37.98 -9.64 4.38
CA ARG A 47 -38.41 -10.88 5.08
C ARG A 47 -37.44 -11.35 6.16
N ARG A 48 -36.18 -10.89 6.12
CA ARG A 48 -35.11 -11.28 7.04
C ARG A 48 -34.80 -10.18 8.07
N VAL A 49 -35.54 -9.07 8.10
CA VAL A 49 -35.22 -7.92 8.96
C VAL A 49 -35.26 -8.26 10.45
N THR A 50 -36.11 -9.20 10.87
CA THR A 50 -36.20 -9.68 12.26
C THR A 50 -34.92 -10.36 12.76
N SER A 51 -34.04 -10.78 11.84
CA SER A 51 -32.70 -11.29 12.18
C SER A 51 -31.65 -10.19 12.43
N GLY A 52 -32.05 -8.91 12.45
CA GLY A 52 -31.17 -7.75 12.60
C GLY A 52 -30.36 -7.40 11.35
N LYS A 53 -30.62 -8.08 10.22
CA LYS A 53 -29.98 -7.78 8.93
C LYS A 53 -30.61 -6.53 8.29
N PRO A 54 -29.80 -5.71 7.61
CA PRO A 54 -30.32 -4.55 6.91
C PRO A 54 -31.16 -4.96 5.71
N VAL A 55 -32.09 -4.09 5.33
CA VAL A 55 -32.79 -4.17 4.04
C VAL A 55 -31.86 -3.67 2.94
N VAL A 56 -31.81 -4.42 1.84
CA VAL A 56 -30.88 -4.20 0.73
C VAL A 56 -31.67 -3.82 -0.51
N LEU A 57 -31.28 -2.73 -1.15
CA LEU A 57 -31.72 -2.35 -2.49
C LEU A 57 -30.57 -2.52 -3.46
N ASP A 58 -30.67 -3.47 -4.39
CA ASP A 58 -29.73 -3.57 -5.50
C ASP A 58 -30.21 -2.71 -6.67
N LEU A 59 -29.47 -1.63 -6.95
CA LEU A 59 -29.81 -0.68 -8.00
C LEU A 59 -29.72 -1.29 -9.40
N ARG A 60 -29.08 -2.46 -9.57
CA ARG A 60 -29.02 -3.20 -10.84
C ARG A 60 -30.34 -3.89 -11.20
N GLU A 61 -31.23 -4.07 -10.23
CA GLU A 61 -32.57 -4.65 -10.45
C GLU A 61 -33.59 -3.60 -10.96
N LEU A 62 -33.17 -2.33 -11.07
CA LEU A 62 -33.99 -1.21 -11.55
C LEU A 62 -33.53 -0.74 -12.93
N ASP A 63 -34.40 0.00 -13.61
CA ASP A 63 -34.02 0.72 -14.83
C ASP A 63 -32.84 1.68 -14.56
N SER A 64 -31.97 1.83 -15.56
CA SER A 64 -30.73 2.60 -15.43
C SER A 64 -30.93 4.08 -15.07
N ASP A 65 -31.99 4.71 -15.59
CA ASP A 65 -32.30 6.10 -15.28
C ASP A 65 -32.84 6.23 -13.86
N LEU A 66 -33.68 5.28 -13.44
CA LEU A 66 -34.20 5.23 -12.07
C LEU A 66 -33.08 4.95 -11.05
N ALA A 67 -32.18 4.01 -11.33
CA ALA A 67 -31.01 3.74 -10.50
C ALA A 67 -30.14 4.99 -10.33
N SER A 68 -29.90 5.72 -11.42
CA SER A 68 -29.22 7.01 -11.40
C SER A 68 -29.95 8.05 -10.56
N TRP A 69 -31.27 8.15 -10.70
CA TRP A 69 -32.09 9.11 -9.98
C TRP A 69 -32.11 8.83 -8.48
N ILE A 70 -32.25 7.56 -8.09
CA ILE A 70 -32.19 7.12 -6.70
C ILE A 70 -30.83 7.45 -6.09
N ALA A 71 -29.74 7.19 -6.81
CA ALA A 71 -28.40 7.53 -6.34
C ALA A 71 -28.24 9.04 -6.13
N THR A 72 -28.71 9.89 -7.06
CA THR A 72 -28.66 11.35 -6.89
C THR A 72 -29.51 11.85 -5.71
N HIS A 73 -30.67 11.24 -5.45
CA HIS A 73 -31.64 11.70 -4.45
C HIS A 73 -31.66 10.82 -3.18
N ALA A 74 -30.57 10.11 -2.90
CA ALA A 74 -30.50 9.14 -1.82
C ALA A 74 -30.80 9.73 -0.44
N ARG A 75 -30.49 11.02 -0.21
CA ARG A 75 -30.87 11.73 1.03
C ARG A 75 -32.37 11.72 1.33
N LEU A 76 -33.22 11.58 0.31
CA LEU A 76 -34.68 11.49 0.42
C LEU A 76 -35.14 10.04 0.43
N VAL A 77 -34.55 9.20 -0.44
CA VAL A 77 -34.93 7.80 -0.58
C VAL A 77 -34.57 6.99 0.67
N GLU A 78 -33.37 7.16 1.21
CA GLU A 78 -32.87 6.34 2.32
C GLU A 78 -33.73 6.45 3.60
N PRO A 79 -34.12 7.65 4.06
CA PRO A 79 -35.06 7.80 5.18
C PRO A 79 -36.46 7.22 4.88
N ALA A 80 -36.94 7.33 3.64
CA ALA A 80 -38.23 6.75 3.25
C ALA A 80 -38.20 5.22 3.33
N LEU A 81 -37.11 4.58 2.89
CA LEU A 81 -36.92 3.14 3.03
C LEU A 81 -36.83 2.73 4.50
N ARG A 82 -36.11 3.47 5.35
CA ARG A 82 -36.10 3.20 6.80
C ARG A 82 -37.50 3.24 7.41
N GLU A 83 -38.35 4.17 6.97
CA GLU A 83 -39.73 4.26 7.47
C GLU A 83 -40.59 3.07 7.05
N LEU A 84 -40.44 2.61 5.79
CA LEU A 84 -41.10 1.39 5.33
C LEU A 84 -40.68 0.19 6.18
N VAL A 85 -39.38 0.06 6.47
CA VAL A 85 -38.86 -1.01 7.33
C VAL A 85 -39.41 -0.91 8.75
N ARG A 86 -39.41 0.28 9.34
CA ARG A 86 -39.94 0.53 10.70
C ARG A 86 -41.43 0.16 10.80
N THR A 87 -42.18 0.35 9.73
CA THR A 87 -43.60 -0.03 9.66
C THR A 87 -43.78 -1.55 9.73
N VAL A 88 -42.86 -2.31 9.11
CA VAL A 88 -42.92 -3.78 9.05
C VAL A 88 -42.30 -4.42 10.29
N ALA A 89 -41.25 -3.82 10.85
CA ALA A 89 -40.52 -4.30 12.02
C ALA A 89 -40.19 -3.14 12.97
N PRO A 90 -41.14 -2.73 13.82
CA PRO A 90 -40.95 -1.60 14.74
C PRO A 90 -39.92 -1.87 15.85
N ASP A 91 -39.70 -3.15 16.19
CA ASP A 91 -38.81 -3.57 17.28
C ASP A 91 -37.32 -3.65 16.88
N VAL A 92 -37.00 -3.41 15.59
CA VAL A 92 -35.64 -3.52 15.06
C VAL A 92 -35.15 -2.15 14.57
N GLU A 93 -33.88 -1.84 14.80
CA GLU A 93 -33.26 -0.64 14.24
C GLU A 93 -33.29 -0.69 12.69
N PRO A 94 -33.97 0.24 12.01
CA PRO A 94 -34.15 0.17 10.57
C PRO A 94 -32.86 0.54 9.84
N ARG A 95 -32.18 -0.47 9.31
CA ARG A 95 -30.95 -0.31 8.52
C ARG A 95 -31.19 -0.59 7.05
N VAL A 96 -30.71 0.32 6.19
CA VAL A 96 -30.81 0.22 4.73
C VAL A 96 -29.42 0.18 4.11
N ARG A 97 -29.26 -0.64 3.08
CA ARG A 97 -28.04 -0.78 2.28
C ARG A 97 -28.37 -0.69 0.79
N PHE A 98 -27.43 -0.14 0.04
CA PHE A 98 -27.52 -0.06 -1.41
C PHE A 98 -26.42 -0.91 -2.03
N ARG A 99 -26.75 -1.60 -3.12
CA ARG A 99 -25.80 -2.38 -3.93
C ARG A 99 -25.91 -1.94 -5.38
N GLY A 100 -24.88 -2.25 -6.16
CA GLY A 100 -24.94 -2.02 -7.61
C GLY A 100 -24.91 -0.56 -8.02
N LEU A 101 -24.20 0.32 -7.30
CA LEU A 101 -24.08 1.75 -7.67
C LEU A 101 -23.71 1.90 -9.16
N PRO A 102 -24.38 2.81 -9.91
CA PRO A 102 -23.96 3.15 -11.25
C PRO A 102 -22.51 3.67 -11.25
N HIS A 103 -21.76 3.41 -12.33
CA HIS A 103 -20.32 3.64 -12.37
C HIS A 103 -19.92 5.07 -12.00
N ARG A 104 -20.67 6.08 -12.46
CA ARG A 104 -20.42 7.51 -12.16
C ARG A 104 -20.47 7.91 -10.68
N PHE A 105 -21.06 7.06 -9.82
CA PHE A 105 -21.17 7.30 -8.37
C PHE A 105 -20.15 6.47 -7.57
N ARG A 106 -19.29 5.69 -8.23
CA ARG A 106 -18.24 4.91 -7.57
C ARG A 106 -16.92 5.66 -7.61
N ARG A 107 -16.11 5.49 -6.55
CA ARG A 107 -14.75 6.07 -6.44
C ARG A 107 -14.73 7.56 -6.78
N VAL A 108 -15.67 8.31 -6.21
CA VAL A 108 -15.80 9.74 -6.47
C VAL A 108 -14.62 10.49 -5.86
N GLU A 109 -13.89 11.24 -6.68
CA GLU A 109 -12.72 12.00 -6.24
C GLU A 109 -13.07 13.33 -5.55
N ARG A 110 -14.21 13.94 -5.92
CA ARG A 110 -14.70 15.20 -5.35
C ARG A 110 -16.12 15.06 -4.85
N ILE A 111 -16.33 15.05 -3.54
CA ILE A 111 -17.64 14.76 -2.94
C ILE A 111 -18.54 15.99 -2.86
N ARG A 112 -17.98 17.20 -2.85
CA ARG A 112 -18.72 18.44 -2.60
C ARG A 112 -19.85 18.71 -3.63
N PRO A 113 -19.65 18.45 -4.95
CA PRO A 113 -20.71 18.57 -5.95
C PRO A 113 -21.81 17.50 -5.83
N MET A 114 -21.58 16.43 -5.07
CA MET A 114 -22.46 15.27 -4.94
C MET A 114 -23.38 15.37 -3.72
N ASP A 115 -23.66 16.57 -3.21
CA ASP A 115 -24.46 16.76 -1.99
C ASP A 115 -25.84 16.10 -2.11
N GLY A 116 -26.18 15.27 -1.12
CA GLY A 116 -27.40 14.49 -1.10
C GLY A 116 -27.37 13.16 -1.87
N ALA A 117 -26.33 12.91 -2.65
CA ALA A 117 -26.20 11.68 -3.44
C ALA A 117 -25.56 10.54 -2.63
N LEU A 118 -25.88 9.31 -3.05
CA LEU A 118 -25.23 8.07 -2.67
C LEU A 118 -23.99 7.87 -3.55
N ILE A 119 -22.83 7.77 -2.91
CA ILE A 119 -21.55 7.58 -3.60
C ILE A 119 -20.71 6.51 -2.89
N SER A 120 -19.69 5.99 -3.57
CA SER A 120 -18.53 5.41 -2.91
C SER A 120 -17.30 6.30 -3.10
N ILE A 121 -16.47 6.38 -2.05
CA ILE A 121 -15.11 6.91 -2.12
C ILE A 121 -14.13 5.77 -1.84
N GLU A 122 -12.94 5.83 -2.42
CA GLU A 122 -11.87 4.87 -2.15
C GLU A 122 -10.60 5.66 -1.82
N GLY A 123 -9.89 5.27 -0.76
CA GLY A 123 -8.77 6.06 -0.28
C GLY A 123 -8.11 5.49 0.98
N VAL A 124 -7.12 6.22 1.49
CA VAL A 124 -6.36 5.85 2.69
C VAL A 124 -6.85 6.68 3.87
N VAL A 125 -7.14 6.02 5.00
CA VAL A 125 -7.52 6.72 6.24
C VAL A 125 -6.31 7.47 6.80
N ARG A 126 -6.39 8.81 6.87
CA ARG A 126 -5.36 9.67 7.45
C ARG A 126 -5.50 9.79 8.96
N GLU A 127 -6.73 9.95 9.43
CA GLU A 127 -7.02 10.25 10.82
C GLU A 127 -8.36 9.64 11.22
N VAL A 128 -8.45 9.23 12.48
CA VAL A 128 -9.69 8.84 13.12
C VAL A 128 -9.85 9.57 14.45
N ARG A 129 -11.08 9.89 14.84
CA ARG A 129 -11.35 10.54 16.11
C ARG A 129 -12.69 10.10 16.73
N GLY A 130 -12.79 10.25 18.04
CA GLY A 130 -13.98 9.89 18.79
C GLY A 130 -13.87 10.28 20.26
N ALA A 131 -14.89 9.91 21.04
CA ALA A 131 -14.87 10.03 22.49
C ALA A 131 -14.87 8.63 23.12
N GLU A 132 -16.02 8.13 23.57
CA GLU A 132 -16.15 6.74 24.04
C GLU A 132 -16.02 5.72 22.91
N ARG A 133 -16.37 6.13 21.69
CA ARG A 133 -16.32 5.30 20.48
C ARG A 133 -15.79 6.10 19.31
N LEU A 134 -15.34 5.37 18.30
CA LEU A 134 -14.93 5.93 17.02
C LEU A 134 -16.13 6.54 16.29
N GLU A 135 -16.04 7.81 15.93
CA GLU A 135 -17.16 8.58 15.38
C GLU A 135 -16.86 9.17 14.00
N HIS A 136 -15.63 9.64 13.79
CA HIS A 136 -15.23 10.34 12.58
C HIS A 136 -13.92 9.81 12.02
N ALA A 137 -13.77 9.94 10.70
CA ALA A 137 -12.51 9.72 10.01
C ALA A 137 -12.24 10.81 8.97
N ILE A 138 -10.97 10.97 8.63
CA ILE A 138 -10.50 11.73 7.47
C ILE A 138 -9.87 10.73 6.51
N VAL A 139 -10.38 10.67 5.29
CA VAL A 139 -9.91 9.74 4.24
C VAL A 139 -9.32 10.56 3.10
N ASP A 140 -8.10 10.22 2.69
CA ASP A 140 -7.43 10.78 1.52
C ASP A 140 -7.81 9.97 0.29
N THR A 141 -8.56 10.58 -0.63
CA THR A 141 -8.99 9.95 -1.90
C THR A 141 -7.97 10.15 -3.02
N GLY A 142 -6.80 10.76 -2.73
CA GLY A 142 -5.79 11.17 -3.70
C GLY A 142 -5.95 12.62 -4.15
N SER A 143 -7.18 13.05 -4.41
CA SER A 143 -7.49 14.42 -4.88
C SER A 143 -7.95 15.35 -3.75
N GLU A 144 -8.56 14.83 -2.69
CA GLU A 144 -9.01 15.62 -1.54
C GLU A 144 -9.03 14.81 -0.22
N LEU A 145 -9.08 15.52 0.91
CA LEU A 145 -9.34 14.95 2.21
C LEU A 145 -10.84 14.98 2.51
N VAL A 146 -11.46 13.80 2.62
CA VAL A 146 -12.89 13.64 2.86
C VAL A 146 -13.16 13.36 4.34
N ALA A 147 -14.01 14.20 4.95
CA ALA A 147 -14.55 13.94 6.27
C ALA A 147 -15.65 12.88 6.20
N VAL A 148 -15.57 11.87 7.07
CA VAL A 148 -16.51 10.75 7.12
C VAL A 148 -17.12 10.63 8.52
N ARG A 149 -18.44 10.54 8.62
CA ARG A 149 -19.16 10.12 9.83
C ARG A 149 -19.36 8.62 9.80
N LEU A 150 -18.87 7.92 10.81
CA LEU A 150 -18.73 6.46 10.76
C LEU A 150 -19.94 5.70 11.26
N HIS A 151 -20.83 6.30 12.05
CA HIS A 151 -22.07 5.64 12.52
C HIS A 151 -21.86 4.21 13.07
N GLY A 152 -20.77 3.99 13.81
CA GLY A 152 -20.40 2.70 14.39
C GLY A 152 -19.57 1.77 13.48
N HIS A 153 -19.28 2.17 12.25
CA HIS A 153 -18.33 1.47 11.38
C HIS A 153 -16.89 1.65 11.89
N ARG A 154 -16.10 0.56 11.85
CA ARG A 154 -14.71 0.55 12.35
C ARG A 154 -13.73 0.60 11.19
N LEU A 155 -12.72 1.45 11.34
CA LEU A 155 -11.52 1.54 10.50
C LEU A 155 -10.41 2.16 11.34
N GLY A 156 -9.17 2.13 10.84
CA GLY A 156 -8.02 2.73 11.51
C GLY A 156 -7.11 3.46 10.53
N PRO A 157 -6.20 4.32 11.01
CA PRO A 157 -5.26 5.05 10.17
C PRO A 157 -4.37 4.12 9.33
N GLY A 158 -3.96 4.58 8.14
CA GLY A 158 -3.16 3.81 7.17
C GLY A 158 -3.96 2.81 6.33
N LEU A 159 -5.16 2.44 6.76
CA LEU A 159 -6.01 1.47 6.08
C LEU A 159 -6.53 2.03 4.75
N ARG A 160 -6.40 1.25 3.67
CA ARG A 160 -7.09 1.54 2.41
C ARG A 160 -8.52 1.00 2.47
N VAL A 161 -9.50 1.84 2.17
CA VAL A 161 -10.93 1.53 2.33
C VAL A 161 -11.74 2.04 1.16
N GLU A 162 -12.80 1.31 0.82
CA GLU A 162 -13.92 1.81 0.02
C GLU A 162 -15.11 2.06 0.94
N ILE A 163 -15.58 3.31 1.01
CA ILE A 163 -16.68 3.73 1.87
C ILE A 163 -17.86 4.12 1.00
N LEU A 164 -18.97 3.41 1.17
CA LEU A 164 -20.25 3.73 0.54
C LEU A 164 -21.08 4.55 1.52
N GLY A 165 -21.60 5.69 1.08
CA GLY A 165 -22.29 6.62 1.96
C GLY A 165 -23.10 7.69 1.23
N ILE A 166 -23.80 8.52 2.00
CA ILE A 166 -24.56 9.65 1.47
C ILE A 166 -23.85 10.94 1.84
N VAL A 167 -23.63 11.82 0.86
CA VAL A 167 -23.00 13.12 1.11
C VAL A 167 -23.99 14.06 1.79
N ARG A 168 -23.55 14.71 2.87
CA ARG A 168 -24.27 15.80 3.53
C ARG A 168 -23.30 16.89 3.94
N SER A 169 -23.42 18.05 3.31
CA SER A 169 -22.67 19.26 3.64
C SER A 169 -21.15 19.00 3.67
N ALA A 170 -20.62 18.46 2.58
CA ALA A 170 -19.20 18.10 2.42
C ALA A 170 -18.67 17.04 3.42
N THR A 171 -19.55 16.27 4.05
CA THR A 171 -19.20 15.10 4.86
C THR A 171 -19.90 13.87 4.29
N LEU A 172 -19.22 12.72 4.27
CA LEU A 172 -19.83 11.45 3.89
C LEU A 172 -20.39 10.74 5.12
N ASP A 173 -21.70 10.47 5.13
CA ASP A 173 -22.32 9.58 6.13
C ASP A 173 -22.14 8.13 5.69
N ALA A 174 -21.25 7.41 6.36
CA ALA A 174 -20.94 6.03 6.00
C ALA A 174 -22.15 5.11 6.20
N LEU A 175 -22.48 4.37 5.15
CA LEU A 175 -23.41 3.25 5.18
C LEU A 175 -22.65 1.93 5.21
N GLU A 176 -21.56 1.78 4.47
CA GLU A 176 -20.70 0.60 4.53
C GLU A 176 -19.23 1.00 4.40
N VAL A 177 -18.37 0.22 5.04
CA VAL A 177 -16.92 0.35 4.93
C VAL A 177 -16.37 -1.01 4.53
N HIS A 178 -15.67 -1.05 3.40
CA HIS A 178 -15.01 -2.23 2.88
C HIS A 178 -13.51 -2.01 2.95
N LYS A 179 -12.79 -2.87 3.68
CA LYS A 179 -11.33 -2.86 3.68
C LYS A 179 -10.82 -3.31 2.32
N LYS A 180 -9.83 -2.62 1.78
CA LYS A 180 -9.12 -2.97 0.55
C LYS A 180 -7.68 -3.37 0.88
N ASP A 181 -7.03 -4.01 -0.09
CA ASP A 181 -5.60 -4.22 -0.03
C ASP A 181 -4.85 -2.88 0.01
N PRO A 182 -3.63 -2.84 0.59
CA PRO A 182 -2.90 -1.58 0.77
C PRO A 182 -2.54 -0.87 -0.53
N ILE A 183 -2.39 -1.63 -1.62
CA ILE A 183 -2.07 -1.16 -2.97
C ILE A 183 -3.28 -1.33 -3.90
N PRO A 184 -3.39 -0.53 -4.98
CA PRO A 184 -4.49 -0.65 -5.94
C PRO A 184 -4.52 -1.99 -6.69
N GLU A 185 -5.72 -2.48 -6.99
CA GLU A 185 -5.90 -3.67 -7.83
C GLU A 185 -5.79 -3.33 -9.32
N VAL A 186 -4.99 -4.11 -10.06
CA VAL A 186 -4.94 -4.08 -11.53
C VAL A 186 -5.61 -5.34 -12.07
N HIS A 187 -6.58 -5.13 -12.95
CA HIS A 187 -7.29 -6.15 -13.72
C HIS A 187 -6.98 -5.90 -15.20
N PRO A 188 -5.92 -6.51 -15.75
CA PRO A 188 -5.51 -6.26 -17.13
C PRO A 188 -6.51 -6.87 -18.11
N ASP A 189 -6.71 -6.21 -19.25
CA ASP A 189 -7.41 -6.82 -20.37
C ASP A 189 -6.50 -7.83 -21.11
N PRO A 190 -7.03 -8.63 -22.06
CA PRO A 190 -6.22 -9.63 -22.74
C PRO A 190 -5.02 -9.07 -23.53
N ALA A 191 -5.08 -7.82 -24.00
CA ALA A 191 -3.97 -7.21 -24.74
C ALA A 191 -2.87 -6.78 -23.76
N GLU A 192 -3.27 -6.13 -22.67
CA GLU A 192 -2.33 -5.70 -21.63
C GLU A 192 -1.67 -6.90 -20.91
N LEU A 193 -2.41 -7.99 -20.71
CA LEU A 193 -1.85 -9.22 -20.13
C LEU A 193 -0.78 -9.84 -21.04
N GLU A 194 -0.91 -9.69 -22.36
CA GLU A 194 0.12 -10.11 -23.29
C GLU A 194 1.36 -9.22 -23.20
N GLU A 195 1.20 -7.90 -23.08
CA GLU A 195 2.31 -6.97 -22.83
C GLU A 195 3.06 -7.32 -21.53
N PHE A 196 2.33 -7.73 -20.48
CA PHE A 196 2.95 -8.19 -19.24
C PHE A 196 3.77 -9.47 -19.44
N ARG A 197 3.27 -10.45 -20.20
CA ARG A 197 4.01 -11.67 -20.50
C ARG A 197 5.26 -11.39 -21.34
N GLU A 198 5.14 -10.56 -22.36
CA GLU A 198 6.28 -10.15 -23.17
C GLU A 198 7.36 -9.43 -22.36
N LEU A 199 6.97 -8.64 -21.36
CA LEU A 199 7.92 -8.00 -20.44
C LEU A 199 8.57 -9.02 -19.51
N ALA A 200 7.79 -9.98 -18.99
CA ALA A 200 8.28 -11.05 -18.11
C ALA A 200 9.28 -12.00 -18.80
N ASP A 201 9.02 -12.33 -20.08
CA ASP A 201 9.84 -13.26 -20.89
C ASP A 201 11.17 -12.65 -21.37
N LYS A 202 11.33 -11.32 -21.29
CA LYS A 202 12.56 -10.60 -21.69
C LYS A 202 13.49 -10.48 -20.48
N ASP A 203 13.94 -9.25 -20.20
CA ASP A 203 14.74 -8.90 -19.04
C ASP A 203 14.04 -7.75 -18.30
N PRO A 204 13.02 -8.06 -17.48
CA PRO A 204 12.32 -7.04 -16.72
C PRO A 204 13.26 -6.37 -15.70
N LEU A 205 14.27 -7.06 -15.18
CA LEU A 205 15.18 -6.50 -14.19
C LEU A 205 15.98 -5.33 -14.77
N THR A 206 16.63 -5.53 -15.91
CA THR A 206 17.37 -4.46 -16.59
C THR A 206 16.44 -3.34 -17.05
N THR A 207 15.22 -3.69 -17.49
CA THR A 207 14.21 -2.70 -17.90
C THR A 207 13.83 -1.77 -16.74
N PHE A 208 13.50 -2.33 -15.58
CA PHE A 208 13.18 -1.55 -14.39
C PHE A 208 14.41 -0.80 -13.85
N ALA A 209 15.59 -1.42 -13.86
CA ALA A 209 16.83 -0.80 -13.41
C ALA A 209 17.14 0.48 -14.18
N ARG A 210 17.06 0.43 -15.52
CA ARG A 210 17.26 1.60 -16.40
C ARG A 210 16.15 2.63 -16.25
N ALA A 211 14.91 2.19 -16.04
CA ALA A 211 13.80 3.10 -15.78
C ALA A 211 13.99 3.88 -14.47
N ILE A 212 14.69 3.31 -13.47
CA ILE A 212 14.90 3.94 -12.16
C ILE A 212 16.16 4.81 -12.16
N ALA A 213 17.29 4.27 -12.62
CA ALA A 213 18.59 4.91 -12.52
C ALA A 213 19.33 4.86 -13.87
N PRO A 214 18.98 5.75 -14.82
CA PRO A 214 19.58 5.76 -16.17
C PRO A 214 21.01 6.33 -16.22
N LEU A 215 21.58 6.69 -15.06
CA LEU A 215 22.91 7.29 -14.99
C LEU A 215 24.00 6.23 -15.30
N PRO A 216 25.05 6.58 -16.06
CA PRO A 216 26.19 5.68 -16.28
C PRO A 216 26.79 5.21 -14.94
N GLY A 217 27.04 3.90 -14.82
CA GLY A 217 27.58 3.30 -13.60
C GLY A 217 26.56 3.11 -12.46
N ALA A 218 25.27 3.30 -12.71
CA ALA A 218 24.20 3.09 -11.73
C ALA A 218 23.38 1.82 -11.97
N GLU A 219 23.89 0.87 -12.78
CA GLU A 219 23.14 -0.34 -13.15
C GLU A 219 22.77 -1.18 -11.92
N GLU A 220 23.74 -1.49 -11.05
CA GLU A 220 23.49 -2.29 -9.84
C GLU A 220 22.54 -1.55 -8.89
N VAL A 221 22.70 -0.23 -8.74
CA VAL A 221 21.76 0.61 -7.98
C VAL A 221 20.34 0.48 -8.53
N GLY A 222 20.18 0.55 -9.85
CA GLY A 222 18.90 0.36 -10.51
C GLY A 222 18.30 -1.03 -10.23
N LYS A 223 19.10 -2.09 -10.30
CA LYS A 223 18.66 -3.47 -10.02
C LYS A 223 18.21 -3.63 -8.55
N MET A 224 18.95 -3.09 -7.60
CA MET A 224 18.59 -3.10 -6.18
C MET A 224 17.23 -2.43 -5.93
N LEU A 225 17.02 -1.25 -6.52
CA LEU A 225 15.77 -0.50 -6.37
C LEU A 225 14.61 -1.16 -7.12
N ALA A 226 14.87 -1.76 -8.28
CA ALA A 226 13.89 -2.56 -9.01
C ALA A 226 13.39 -3.72 -8.14
N LEU A 227 14.29 -4.55 -7.62
CA LEU A 227 13.90 -5.65 -6.73
C LEU A 227 13.23 -5.16 -5.44
N GLN A 228 13.64 -4.01 -4.90
CA GLN A 228 12.95 -3.39 -3.77
C GLN A 228 11.48 -3.09 -4.08
N LEU A 229 11.15 -2.57 -5.26
CA LEU A 229 9.76 -2.35 -5.67
C LEU A 229 8.97 -3.66 -5.65
N PHE A 230 9.51 -4.72 -6.24
CA PHE A 230 8.86 -6.04 -6.28
C PHE A 230 8.77 -6.70 -4.91
N SER A 231 9.54 -6.24 -3.92
CA SER A 231 9.49 -6.70 -2.53
C SER A 231 8.28 -6.17 -1.74
N CYS A 232 7.52 -5.18 -2.26
CA CYS A 232 6.43 -4.48 -1.57
C CYS A 232 5.17 -5.33 -1.30
N VAL A 233 5.30 -6.38 -0.47
CA VAL A 233 4.20 -7.26 -0.03
C VAL A 233 3.90 -7.11 1.46
N GLY A 234 2.74 -7.61 1.88
CA GLY A 234 2.30 -7.54 3.27
C GLY A 234 3.07 -8.43 4.25
N LYS A 235 3.77 -9.47 3.79
CA LYS A 235 4.56 -10.37 4.65
C LYS A 235 5.85 -9.66 5.06
N ASN A 236 6.17 -9.67 6.35
CA ASN A 236 7.28 -8.92 6.92
C ASN A 236 8.65 -9.35 6.38
N SER A 237 8.90 -10.65 6.39
CA SER A 237 10.18 -11.24 6.00
C SER A 237 10.52 -11.15 4.51
N GLU A 238 9.72 -10.43 3.72
CA GLU A 238 9.79 -10.38 2.25
C GLU A 238 10.14 -8.99 1.72
N ARG A 239 10.12 -7.95 2.57
CA ARG A 239 10.39 -6.56 2.15
C ARG A 239 11.88 -6.27 2.22
N LEU A 240 12.37 -5.54 1.22
CA LEU A 240 13.75 -5.09 1.14
C LEU A 240 13.91 -3.66 1.62
N HIS A 241 15.01 -3.39 2.31
CA HIS A 241 15.40 -2.08 2.80
C HIS A 241 16.74 -1.68 2.19
N VAL A 242 16.76 -0.54 1.52
CA VAL A 242 17.91 -0.06 0.75
C VAL A 242 18.31 1.32 1.23
N LEU A 243 19.61 1.51 1.46
CA LEU A 243 20.21 2.81 1.78
C LEU A 243 21.05 3.30 0.60
N LEU A 244 20.68 4.43 0.01
CA LEU A 244 21.51 5.13 -0.98
C LEU A 244 22.55 5.98 -0.26
N ALA A 245 23.83 5.75 -0.52
CA ALA A 245 24.93 6.55 0.00
C ALA A 245 25.55 7.37 -1.14
N GLY A 246 25.31 8.67 -1.17
CA GLY A 246 25.75 9.52 -2.28
C GLY A 246 25.44 11.00 -2.10
N TYR A 247 25.66 11.77 -3.17
CA TYR A 247 25.40 13.22 -3.15
C TYR A 247 23.89 13.49 -3.05
N PRO A 248 23.47 14.43 -2.16
CA PRO A 248 22.05 14.69 -1.89
C PRO A 248 21.19 14.87 -3.14
N VAL A 249 21.65 15.69 -4.10
CA VAL A 249 20.87 16.02 -5.30
C VAL A 249 20.46 14.78 -6.10
N VAL A 250 21.38 13.83 -6.26
CA VAL A 250 21.13 12.60 -7.03
C VAL A 250 20.26 11.64 -6.24
N CYS A 251 20.54 11.46 -4.95
CA CYS A 251 19.74 10.59 -4.10
C CYS A 251 18.27 11.07 -4.01
N SER A 252 18.05 12.36 -3.74
CA SER A 252 16.70 12.94 -3.67
C SER A 252 15.93 12.77 -4.97
N GLU A 253 16.61 12.94 -6.12
CA GLU A 253 15.99 12.74 -7.44
C GLU A 253 15.56 11.29 -7.65
N ILE A 254 16.41 10.31 -7.32
CA ILE A 254 16.06 8.89 -7.37
C ILE A 254 14.86 8.57 -6.45
N LEU A 255 14.86 9.08 -5.22
CA LEU A 255 13.76 8.87 -4.25
C LEU A 255 12.43 9.40 -4.79
N HIS A 256 12.42 10.63 -5.32
CA HIS A 256 11.23 11.23 -5.94
C HIS A 256 10.79 10.47 -7.19
N HIS A 257 11.74 10.11 -8.06
CA HIS A 257 11.48 9.39 -9.30
C HIS A 257 10.81 8.04 -9.05
N VAL A 258 11.34 7.25 -8.10
CA VAL A 258 10.74 5.98 -7.69
C VAL A 258 9.31 6.18 -7.17
N LEU A 259 9.08 7.16 -6.30
CA LEU A 259 7.77 7.40 -5.69
C LEU A 259 6.71 7.91 -6.67
N ASP A 260 7.09 8.83 -7.56
CA ASP A 260 6.15 9.53 -8.45
C ASP A 260 5.75 8.64 -9.63
N HIS A 261 6.66 7.81 -10.13
CA HIS A 261 6.47 7.07 -11.38
C HIS A 261 6.25 5.58 -11.23
N LEU A 262 6.86 4.93 -10.23
CA LEU A 262 6.93 3.46 -10.17
C LEU A 262 6.27 2.86 -8.93
N ALA A 263 6.41 3.48 -7.76
CA ALA A 263 5.96 2.89 -6.50
C ALA A 263 4.46 2.53 -6.51
N PRO A 264 4.08 1.36 -5.97
CA PRO A 264 2.68 0.97 -5.93
C PRO A 264 1.87 1.88 -4.99
N ARG A 265 2.55 2.39 -3.95
CA ARG A 265 2.14 3.37 -2.95
C ARG A 265 3.41 3.89 -2.28
N GLY A 266 3.40 5.10 -1.74
CA GLY A 266 4.51 5.54 -0.91
C GLY A 266 4.38 6.95 -0.35
N VAL A 267 5.34 7.32 0.49
CA VAL A 267 5.45 8.64 1.11
C VAL A 267 6.92 9.04 1.14
N TYR A 268 7.20 10.29 0.75
CA TYR A 268 8.50 10.93 0.89
C TYR A 268 8.57 11.73 2.20
N VAL A 269 9.69 11.64 2.90
CA VAL A 269 10.03 12.51 4.04
C VAL A 269 11.48 12.98 3.94
N ASP A 270 11.71 14.27 4.21
CA ASP A 270 13.03 14.79 4.59
C ASP A 270 13.13 14.63 6.12
N LEU A 271 13.99 13.72 6.60
CA LEU A 271 14.02 13.33 8.01
C LEU A 271 14.37 14.53 8.92
N ARG A 272 15.15 15.50 8.42
CA ARG A 272 15.53 16.71 9.15
C ARG A 272 14.33 17.64 9.42
N ARG A 273 13.25 17.49 8.65
CA ARG A 273 12.02 18.28 8.73
C ARG A 273 10.85 17.50 9.32
N THR A 274 11.09 16.26 9.74
CA THR A 274 10.04 15.33 10.14
C THR A 274 10.15 15.07 11.63
N GLU A 275 9.16 15.50 12.40
CA GLU A 275 9.07 15.15 13.82
C GLU A 275 8.76 13.65 13.97
N LEU A 276 9.09 13.05 15.13
CA LEU A 276 8.86 11.62 15.37
C LEU A 276 7.39 11.22 15.13
N THR A 277 6.46 12.08 15.54
CA THR A 277 5.01 11.87 15.37
C THR A 277 4.56 11.99 13.91
N ASP A 278 5.29 12.74 13.08
CA ASP A 278 5.02 12.84 11.64
C ASP A 278 5.56 11.63 10.89
N LEU A 279 6.60 10.96 11.41
CA LEU A 279 7.11 9.70 10.90
C LEU A 279 6.21 8.52 11.31
N THR A 280 5.79 8.46 12.58
CA THR A 280 5.05 7.33 13.18
C THR A 280 3.53 7.55 13.15
N ALA A 281 2.99 8.13 14.20
CA ALA A 281 1.61 8.56 14.36
C ALA A 281 1.51 9.49 15.58
N VAL A 282 0.40 10.23 15.70
CA VAL A 282 0.11 11.06 16.86
C VAL A 282 -1.25 10.72 17.43
N LEU A 283 -1.29 10.46 18.74
CA LEU A 283 -2.50 10.39 19.54
C LEU A 283 -2.64 11.72 20.29
N LYS A 284 -3.75 12.42 20.07
CA LYS A 284 -4.10 13.65 20.79
C LYS A 284 -5.36 13.43 21.62
N GLU A 285 -5.31 13.81 22.88
CA GLU A 285 -6.47 13.82 23.77
C GLU A 285 -6.98 15.26 23.96
N ASP A 286 -8.18 15.55 23.43
CA ASP A 286 -8.88 16.82 23.66
C ASP A 286 -10.39 16.58 23.61
N ARG A 287 -11.03 16.52 24.79
CA ARG A 287 -12.47 16.21 24.96
C ARG A 287 -12.92 14.98 24.16
N GLY A 288 -12.04 13.99 24.09
CA GLY A 288 -12.06 12.86 23.18
C GLY A 288 -10.63 12.52 22.77
N TRP A 289 -10.46 11.72 21.72
CA TRP A 289 -9.16 11.33 21.18
C TRP A 289 -9.16 11.45 19.66
N ALA A 290 -8.00 11.78 19.10
CA ALA A 290 -7.74 11.76 17.67
C ALA A 290 -6.41 11.05 17.41
N LEU A 291 -6.43 10.04 16.53
CA LEU A 291 -5.26 9.29 16.10
C LEU A 291 -5.00 9.57 14.62
N ARG A 292 -3.87 10.21 14.33
CA ARG A 292 -3.44 10.59 12.98
C ARG A 292 -2.22 9.79 12.57
N ALA A 293 -2.25 9.21 11.37
CA ALA A 293 -1.13 8.47 10.80
C ALA A 293 0.01 9.39 10.35
N GLY A 294 1.24 8.98 10.67
CA GLY A 294 2.47 9.51 10.11
C GLY A 294 2.91 8.76 8.86
N ALA A 295 4.05 9.16 8.30
CA ALA A 295 4.55 8.73 7.00
C ALA A 295 4.67 7.21 6.87
N ALA A 296 5.22 6.51 7.87
CA ALA A 296 5.41 5.07 7.82
C ALA A 296 4.07 4.30 7.75
N VAL A 297 3.06 4.75 8.51
CA VAL A 297 1.70 4.17 8.48
C VAL A 297 1.00 4.44 7.15
N LEU A 298 1.27 5.60 6.55
CA LEU A 298 0.71 6.00 5.27
C LEU A 298 1.38 5.29 4.09
N ALA A 299 2.64 4.88 4.25
CA ALA A 299 3.40 4.07 3.30
C ALA A 299 3.12 2.55 3.40
N ASP A 300 2.19 2.10 4.26
CA ASP A 300 1.84 0.67 4.42
C ASP A 300 1.57 -0.01 3.07
N GLY A 301 2.36 -1.07 2.77
CA GLY A 301 2.30 -1.83 1.53
C GLY A 301 3.07 -1.24 0.35
N GLY A 302 3.86 -0.19 0.55
CA GLY A 302 4.65 0.45 -0.51
C GLY A 302 6.02 0.93 -0.02
N ILE A 303 6.51 2.02 -0.60
CA ILE A 303 7.83 2.60 -0.30
C ILE A 303 7.71 3.74 0.73
N LEU A 304 8.52 3.69 1.78
CA LEU A 304 8.80 4.85 2.63
C LEU A 304 10.15 5.43 2.20
N ALA A 305 10.14 6.55 1.49
CA ALA A 305 11.37 7.21 1.07
C ALA A 305 11.83 8.17 2.17
N VAL A 306 12.98 7.89 2.78
CA VAL A 306 13.56 8.65 3.90
C VAL A 306 14.82 9.36 3.43
N ASP A 307 14.68 10.62 3.08
CA ASP A 307 15.80 11.44 2.65
C ASP A 307 16.54 12.05 3.84
N HIS A 308 17.81 12.38 3.63
CA HIS A 308 18.68 13.01 4.62
C HIS A 308 18.77 12.25 5.96
N LEU A 309 19.14 10.98 5.90
CA LEU A 309 19.30 10.10 7.06
C LEU A 309 20.53 10.46 7.92
N GLU A 310 21.43 11.32 7.43
CA GLU A 310 22.58 11.79 8.20
C GLU A 310 22.16 12.42 9.54
N GLY A 311 22.79 11.98 10.64
CA GLY A 311 22.47 12.48 11.98
C GLY A 311 21.04 12.16 12.47
N ALA A 312 20.39 11.14 11.90
CA ALA A 312 19.05 10.70 12.31
C ALA A 312 18.95 10.56 13.84
N PRO A 313 18.01 11.25 14.52
CA PRO A 313 17.87 11.13 15.98
C PRO A 313 17.52 9.70 16.40
N GLU A 314 17.97 9.30 17.59
CA GLU A 314 17.77 7.94 18.11
C GLU A 314 16.28 7.51 18.14
N PRO A 315 15.30 8.34 18.55
CA PRO A 315 13.89 7.96 18.49
C PRO A 315 13.40 7.67 17.06
N HIS A 316 13.91 8.39 16.06
CA HIS A 316 13.57 8.16 14.65
C HIS A 316 14.18 6.86 14.15
N ARG A 317 15.44 6.55 14.53
CA ARG A 317 16.08 5.26 14.19
C ARG A 317 15.30 4.09 14.77
N TRP A 318 14.87 4.15 16.04
CA TRP A 318 14.03 3.12 16.65
C TRP A 318 12.69 2.92 15.94
N ALA A 319 12.04 4.02 15.53
CA ALA A 319 10.79 3.96 14.77
C ALA A 319 10.98 3.29 13.39
N LEU A 320 12.07 3.61 12.70
CA LEU A 320 12.42 2.98 11.42
C LEU A 320 12.72 1.49 11.61
N MET A 321 13.50 1.12 12.62
CA MET A 321 13.79 -0.28 12.95
C MET A 321 12.51 -1.07 13.25
N GLU A 322 11.56 -0.51 14.00
CA GLU A 322 10.27 -1.18 14.24
C GLU A 322 9.50 -1.42 12.93
N ALA A 323 9.47 -0.43 12.03
CA ALA A 323 8.81 -0.56 10.74
C ALA A 323 9.51 -1.59 9.83
N MET A 324 10.84 -1.63 9.85
CA MET A 324 11.66 -2.58 9.08
C MET A 324 11.47 -4.02 9.60
N ASP A 325 11.67 -4.22 10.90
CA ASP A 325 11.70 -5.55 11.52
C ASP A 325 10.33 -6.16 11.76
N LYS A 326 9.30 -5.35 12.00
CA LYS A 326 7.97 -5.83 12.40
C LYS A 326 6.87 -5.40 11.44
N GLY A 327 7.11 -4.38 10.62
CA GLY A 327 6.07 -3.78 9.78
C GLY A 327 5.02 -3.05 10.59
N THR A 328 5.40 -2.53 11.77
CA THR A 328 4.53 -1.75 12.65
C THR A 328 5.22 -0.50 13.16
N VAL A 329 4.43 0.48 13.58
CA VAL A 329 4.88 1.52 14.50
C VAL A 329 3.95 1.54 15.71
N THR A 330 4.51 1.76 16.90
CA THR A 330 3.73 1.75 18.15
C THR A 330 3.69 3.15 18.77
N VAL A 331 2.48 3.67 18.98
CA VAL A 331 2.23 4.95 19.68
C VAL A 331 1.28 4.70 20.85
N ASP A 332 1.70 5.05 22.07
CA ASP A 332 0.90 4.89 23.30
C ASP A 332 0.25 3.49 23.46
N GLY A 333 0.99 2.44 23.09
CA GLY A 333 0.54 1.04 23.14
C GLY A 333 -0.36 0.59 21.98
N ILE A 334 -0.64 1.48 21.02
CA ILE A 334 -1.39 1.17 19.80
C ILE A 334 -0.39 0.84 18.68
N ALA A 335 -0.36 -0.43 18.29
CA ALA A 335 0.40 -0.88 17.12
C ALA A 335 -0.39 -0.60 15.83
N LEU A 336 0.21 0.16 14.92
CA LEU A 336 -0.33 0.47 13.60
C LEU A 336 0.50 -0.24 12.52
N ASN A 337 -0.17 -0.69 11.45
CA ASN A 337 0.53 -1.28 10.31
C ASN A 337 1.38 -0.20 9.62
N ALA A 338 2.64 -0.54 9.40
CA ALA A 338 3.63 0.25 8.68
C ALA A 338 4.51 -0.68 7.83
N ARG A 339 3.87 -1.59 7.07
CA ARG A 339 4.54 -2.63 6.26
C ARG A 339 5.13 -2.01 4.98
N CYS A 340 6.04 -1.07 5.16
CA CYS A 340 6.72 -0.34 4.09
C CYS A 340 8.10 -0.95 3.83
N ALA A 341 8.56 -0.83 2.59
CA ALA A 341 9.96 -1.01 2.22
C ALA A 341 10.65 0.35 2.35
N VAL A 342 11.62 0.46 3.26
CA VAL A 342 12.36 1.70 3.50
C VAL A 342 13.41 1.89 2.41
N LEU A 343 13.26 2.97 1.64
CA LEU A 343 14.27 3.48 0.71
C LEU A 343 14.87 4.74 1.31
N ALA A 344 16.05 4.63 1.91
CA ALA A 344 16.67 5.77 2.57
C ALA A 344 17.80 6.37 1.73
N ALA A 345 18.12 7.63 1.98
CA ALA A 345 19.27 8.31 1.41
C ALA A 345 20.11 8.97 2.50
N ILE A 346 21.43 8.86 2.38
CA ILE A 346 22.39 9.49 3.29
C ILE A 346 23.49 10.17 2.50
N ASN A 347 23.90 11.35 2.97
CA ASN A 347 25.13 11.98 2.52
C ASN A 347 26.31 11.58 3.42
N PRO A 348 27.30 10.81 2.91
CA PRO A 348 28.46 10.40 3.70
C PRO A 348 29.48 11.55 3.98
N GLY A 349 29.29 12.76 3.43
CA GLY A 349 30.13 13.93 3.70
C GLY A 349 31.30 14.16 2.72
N GLU A 350 32.14 15.18 2.99
CA GLU A 350 33.30 15.52 2.17
C GLU A 350 34.46 14.52 2.32
N GLN A 351 35.06 14.17 1.18
CA GLN A 351 35.94 13.03 0.95
C GLN A 351 37.30 13.13 1.67
N TRP A 352 37.62 12.15 2.53
CA TRP A 352 39.01 11.74 2.81
C TRP A 352 39.19 10.30 2.27
N PRO A 353 40.08 10.08 1.29
CA PRO A 353 40.10 8.84 0.48
C PRO A 353 40.68 7.60 1.20
N SER A 354 40.99 7.67 2.49
CA SER A 354 41.75 6.62 3.19
C SER A 354 40.89 5.55 3.86
N ASP A 355 39.63 5.86 4.21
CA ASP A 355 38.73 4.92 4.87
C ASP A 355 37.81 4.21 3.86
N PRO A 356 37.40 2.95 4.12
CA PRO A 356 36.43 2.25 3.27
C PRO A 356 35.08 2.99 3.24
N PRO A 357 34.31 2.95 2.13
CA PRO A 357 33.05 3.67 1.97
C PRO A 357 32.07 3.49 3.12
N ILE A 358 31.92 2.27 3.66
CA ILE A 358 30.99 2.01 4.77
C ILE A 358 31.38 2.72 6.08
N ALA A 359 32.67 2.92 6.33
CA ALA A 359 33.14 3.61 7.53
C ALA A 359 32.87 5.12 7.50
N ARG A 360 32.50 5.66 6.34
CA ARG A 360 32.16 7.09 6.15
C ARG A 360 30.69 7.37 6.46
N ILE A 361 29.87 6.33 6.64
CA ILE A 361 28.46 6.48 6.98
C ILE A 361 28.36 6.74 8.48
N ASP A 362 27.91 7.94 8.86
CA ASP A 362 27.69 8.33 10.27
C ASP A 362 26.35 7.79 10.80
N LEU A 363 26.27 6.46 10.89
CA LEU A 363 25.18 5.72 11.53
C LEU A 363 25.75 4.60 12.39
N ASP A 364 25.06 4.26 13.47
CA ASP A 364 25.46 3.13 14.31
C ASP A 364 25.30 1.79 13.56
N GLN A 365 26.20 0.85 13.87
CA GLN A 365 26.26 -0.45 13.17
C GLN A 365 25.01 -1.29 13.38
N ASP A 366 24.32 -1.13 14.52
CA ASP A 366 23.08 -1.85 14.78
C ASP A 366 22.01 -1.37 13.79
N PHE A 367 21.75 -0.06 13.72
CA PHE A 367 20.80 0.50 12.77
C PHE A 367 21.18 0.18 11.31
N LEU A 368 22.45 0.36 10.94
CA LEU A 368 22.91 0.11 9.57
C LEU A 368 22.67 -1.33 9.12
N SER A 369 22.76 -2.29 10.04
CA SER A 369 22.54 -3.71 9.77
C SER A 369 21.08 -4.10 9.50
N HIS A 370 20.13 -3.17 9.62
CA HIS A 370 18.72 -3.39 9.27
C HIS A 370 18.46 -3.18 7.77
N PHE A 371 19.38 -2.53 7.05
CA PHE A 371 19.33 -2.43 5.60
C PHE A 371 19.86 -3.72 4.97
N ASP A 372 19.11 -4.27 4.01
CA ASP A 372 19.55 -5.42 3.22
C ASP A 372 20.72 -5.05 2.32
N LEU A 373 20.70 -3.83 1.78
CA LEU A 373 21.68 -3.33 0.82
C LEU A 373 22.02 -1.86 1.08
N ILE A 374 23.29 -1.51 0.91
CA ILE A 374 23.75 -0.12 0.83
C ILE A 374 24.29 0.12 -0.58
N ALA A 375 23.67 1.03 -1.30
CA ALA A 375 24.03 1.37 -2.66
C ALA A 375 24.94 2.62 -2.67
N PHE A 376 26.24 2.40 -2.85
CA PHE A 376 27.23 3.47 -2.94
C PHE A 376 27.22 4.10 -4.34
N LEU A 377 26.74 5.34 -4.46
CA LEU A 377 26.69 6.04 -5.74
C LEU A 377 28.08 6.56 -6.14
N GLY A 378 28.46 6.36 -7.40
CA GLY A 378 29.73 6.86 -7.95
C GLY A 378 30.97 6.02 -7.62
N VAL A 379 30.76 4.79 -7.12
CA VAL A 379 31.80 3.79 -6.86
C VAL A 379 31.49 2.55 -7.70
N ASP A 380 31.57 2.67 -9.03
CA ASP A 380 31.56 1.47 -9.89
C ASP A 380 33.01 0.95 -10.01
N PRO A 381 33.33 -0.25 -9.49
CA PRO A 381 34.66 -0.85 -9.62
C PRO A 381 35.01 -1.24 -11.05
N ARG A 382 34.01 -1.35 -11.95
CA ARG A 382 34.23 -1.79 -13.33
C ARG A 382 34.49 -0.56 -14.20
N PRO A 383 35.60 -0.51 -14.96
CA PRO A 383 35.81 0.55 -15.95
C PRO A 383 34.76 0.39 -17.06
N GLY A 384 33.63 1.08 -16.93
CA GLY A 384 32.57 1.05 -17.93
C GLY A 384 32.90 1.94 -19.11
N GLU A 385 33.07 1.35 -20.29
CA GLU A 385 32.80 2.06 -21.53
C GLU A 385 31.32 2.52 -21.49
N PRO A 386 30.98 3.72 -21.98
CA PRO A 386 29.57 4.10 -22.10
C PRO A 386 28.90 3.15 -23.07
N GLU A 387 28.19 2.15 -22.56
CA GLU A 387 27.31 1.34 -23.39
C GLU A 387 26.13 2.22 -23.82
N GLU A 388 26.23 2.78 -25.03
CA GLU A 388 25.08 3.27 -25.79
C GLU A 388 24.22 2.06 -26.18
N GLN A 389 23.42 1.57 -25.23
CA GLN A 389 22.33 0.65 -25.54
C GLN A 389 21.03 1.43 -25.60
N ASP A 390 20.65 1.78 -26.83
CA ASP A 390 19.44 2.51 -27.23
C ASP A 390 18.18 1.64 -27.01
N THR A 391 17.97 1.20 -25.76
CA THR A 391 16.84 0.35 -25.39
C THR A 391 15.76 1.26 -24.86
N GLU A 392 14.71 1.43 -25.66
CA GLU A 392 13.58 2.28 -25.33
C GLU A 392 12.91 1.78 -24.04
N VAL A 393 12.93 2.61 -22.98
CA VAL A 393 12.25 2.30 -21.72
C VAL A 393 10.75 2.33 -21.97
N PRO A 394 10.00 1.26 -21.63
CA PRO A 394 8.55 1.25 -21.78
C PRO A 394 7.87 2.34 -20.95
N SER A 395 6.59 2.61 -21.26
CA SER A 395 5.80 3.58 -20.50
C SER A 395 5.79 3.27 -19.00
N TYR A 396 6.05 4.28 -18.16
CA TYR A 396 5.95 4.15 -16.70
C TYR A 396 4.57 3.64 -16.24
N THR A 397 3.50 3.93 -17.01
CA THR A 397 2.17 3.37 -16.74
C THR A 397 2.14 1.85 -16.87
N LEU A 398 2.80 1.30 -17.90
CA LEU A 398 2.93 -0.15 -18.10
C LEU A 398 3.75 -0.76 -16.96
N LEU A 399 4.93 -0.20 -16.66
CA LEU A 399 5.82 -0.70 -15.61
C LEU A 399 5.13 -0.71 -14.23
N ARG A 400 4.45 0.38 -13.87
CA ARG A 400 3.74 0.48 -12.59
C ARG A 400 2.56 -0.50 -12.52
N ARG A 401 1.82 -0.70 -13.61
CA ARG A 401 0.69 -1.64 -13.65
C ARG A 401 1.16 -3.09 -13.63
N TYR A 402 2.27 -3.39 -14.31
CA TYR A 402 2.97 -4.67 -14.24
C TYR A 402 3.39 -5.00 -12.81
N LEU A 403 4.03 -4.04 -12.12
CA LEU A 403 4.43 -4.19 -10.72
C LEU A 403 3.23 -4.49 -9.80
N LEU A 404 2.14 -3.73 -9.93
CA LEU A 404 0.92 -3.94 -9.14
C LEU A 404 0.29 -5.31 -9.42
N TYR A 405 0.32 -5.77 -10.68
CA TYR A 405 -0.15 -7.09 -11.06
C TYR A 405 0.71 -8.19 -10.44
N ALA A 406 2.04 -8.11 -10.59
CA ALA A 406 3.00 -9.06 -10.06
C ALA A 406 2.90 -9.24 -8.53
N ILE A 407 2.85 -8.12 -7.77
CA ILE A 407 2.73 -8.16 -6.30
C ILE A 407 1.43 -8.85 -5.85
N ARG A 408 0.35 -8.67 -6.61
CA ARG A 408 -0.98 -9.20 -6.25
C ARG A 408 -1.13 -10.68 -6.60
N GLU A 409 -0.71 -11.09 -7.79
CA GLU A 409 -0.84 -12.47 -8.26
C GLU A 409 0.20 -13.40 -7.64
N HIS A 410 1.42 -12.91 -7.40
CA HIS A 410 2.55 -13.70 -6.90
C HIS A 410 3.05 -13.21 -5.52
N PRO A 411 2.21 -13.12 -4.47
CA PRO A 411 2.59 -12.49 -3.22
C PRO A 411 3.58 -13.31 -2.37
N LYS A 412 3.79 -14.59 -2.69
CA LYS A 412 4.58 -15.53 -1.88
C LYS A 412 5.29 -16.59 -2.75
N PRO A 413 6.32 -16.23 -3.52
CA PRO A 413 7.16 -17.23 -4.15
C PRO A 413 7.91 -18.05 -3.09
N GLU A 414 8.11 -19.33 -3.37
CA GLU A 414 8.84 -20.25 -2.48
C GLU A 414 10.07 -20.83 -3.18
N LEU A 415 11.10 -21.15 -2.40
CA LEU A 415 12.35 -21.72 -2.92
C LEU A 415 12.13 -23.13 -3.44
N THR A 416 12.58 -23.39 -4.67
CA THR A 416 12.76 -24.78 -5.13
C THR A 416 13.90 -25.46 -4.36
N GLU A 417 13.94 -26.79 -4.35
CA GLU A 417 15.02 -27.52 -3.67
C GLU A 417 16.40 -27.20 -4.25
N GLU A 418 16.49 -26.94 -5.55
CA GLU A 418 17.75 -26.56 -6.20
C GLU A 418 18.14 -25.12 -5.86
N ALA A 419 17.19 -24.18 -5.82
CA ALA A 419 17.44 -22.81 -5.37
C ALA A 419 17.88 -22.77 -3.89
N ARG A 420 17.28 -23.59 -3.03
CA ARG A 420 17.67 -23.71 -1.62
C ARG A 420 19.12 -24.19 -1.48
N LYS A 421 19.51 -25.24 -2.21
CA LYS A 421 20.91 -25.72 -2.23
C LYS A 421 21.86 -24.66 -2.78
N ARG A 422 21.45 -23.92 -3.81
CA ARG A 422 22.26 -22.84 -4.40
C ARG A 422 22.52 -21.73 -3.38
N LEU A 423 21.49 -21.34 -2.64
CA LEU A 423 21.56 -20.34 -1.58
C LEU A 423 22.45 -20.79 -0.41
N GLU A 424 22.28 -22.04 0.04
CA GLU A 424 23.13 -22.64 1.09
C GLU A 424 24.60 -22.69 0.66
N HIS A 425 24.85 -23.10 -0.58
CA HIS A 425 26.19 -23.17 -1.14
C HIS A 425 26.87 -21.80 -1.26
N TRP A 426 26.15 -20.77 -1.73
CA TRP A 426 26.66 -19.39 -1.75
C TRP A 426 27.03 -18.93 -0.33
N TYR A 427 26.14 -19.16 0.64
CA TYR A 427 26.34 -18.72 2.02
C TYR A 427 27.55 -19.39 2.69
N GLU A 428 27.73 -20.70 2.51
CA GLU A 428 28.89 -21.42 3.02
C GLU A 428 30.19 -20.94 2.38
N THR A 429 30.20 -20.82 1.05
CA THR A 429 31.38 -20.38 0.27
C THR A 429 31.83 -18.97 0.69
N ARG A 430 30.90 -18.02 0.80
CA ARG A 430 31.22 -16.65 1.20
C ARG A 430 31.68 -16.54 2.65
N ARG A 431 31.16 -17.38 3.54
CA ARG A 431 31.63 -17.41 4.93
C ARG A 431 33.05 -17.93 5.06
N GLU A 432 33.38 -19.00 4.33
CA GLU A 432 34.76 -19.51 4.25
C GLU A 432 35.71 -18.43 3.71
N GLU A 433 35.33 -17.75 2.62
CA GLU A 433 36.12 -16.67 2.04
C GLU A 433 36.36 -15.51 3.03
N VAL A 434 35.33 -15.11 3.79
CA VAL A 434 35.46 -14.07 4.81
C VAL A 434 36.42 -14.51 5.93
N GLU A 435 36.34 -15.75 6.40
CA GLU A 435 37.25 -16.28 7.41
C GLU A 435 38.70 -16.33 6.91
N GLU A 436 38.92 -16.74 5.67
CA GLU A 436 40.24 -16.73 5.02
C GLU A 436 40.81 -15.31 4.90
N ARG A 437 40.01 -14.34 4.44
CA ARG A 437 40.44 -12.93 4.31
C ARG A 437 40.80 -12.31 5.65
N LEU A 438 40.01 -12.57 6.69
CA LEU A 438 40.32 -12.16 8.06
C LEU A 438 41.61 -12.82 8.56
N GLY A 439 41.83 -14.09 8.24
CA GLY A 439 43.08 -14.81 8.51
C GLY A 439 44.30 -14.21 7.80
N MET A 440 44.11 -13.62 6.62
CA MET A 440 45.13 -12.88 5.87
C MET A 440 45.29 -11.42 6.33
N GLY A 441 44.50 -10.96 7.31
CA GLY A 441 44.54 -9.59 7.82
C GLY A 441 43.90 -8.55 6.88
N LEU A 442 43.10 -9.00 5.89
CA LEU A 442 42.36 -8.11 5.00
C LEU A 442 41.00 -7.75 5.64
N PRO A 443 40.71 -6.45 5.86
CA PRO A 443 39.41 -6.03 6.38
C PRO A 443 38.27 -6.45 5.43
N THR A 444 37.23 -7.08 5.99
CA THR A 444 36.03 -7.50 5.25
C THR A 444 34.80 -7.45 6.15
N LEU A 445 33.62 -7.29 5.58
CA LEU A 445 32.37 -7.36 6.32
C LEU A 445 31.98 -8.81 6.63
N PRO A 446 31.41 -9.09 7.82
CA PRO A 446 30.98 -10.43 8.15
C PRO A 446 29.72 -10.82 7.35
N VAL A 447 29.73 -12.03 6.79
CA VAL A 447 28.53 -12.64 6.18
C VAL A 447 27.76 -13.36 7.28
N THR A 448 26.63 -12.79 7.67
CA THR A 448 25.76 -13.28 8.75
C THR A 448 24.44 -13.82 8.20
N ARG A 449 23.59 -14.36 9.09
CA ARG A 449 22.23 -14.78 8.74
C ARG A 449 21.41 -13.66 8.08
N ARG A 450 21.69 -12.38 8.39
CA ARG A 450 20.99 -11.25 7.73
C ARG A 450 21.26 -11.23 6.23
N GLN A 451 22.50 -11.44 5.79
CA GLN A 451 22.84 -11.52 4.37
C GLN A 451 22.14 -12.69 3.68
N LEU A 452 22.05 -13.85 4.34
CA LEU A 452 21.27 -14.99 3.83
C LEU A 452 19.78 -14.62 3.62
N GLU A 453 19.18 -13.94 4.60
CA GLU A 453 17.80 -13.47 4.51
C GLU A 453 17.62 -12.40 3.42
N SER A 454 18.59 -11.52 3.21
CA SER A 454 18.59 -10.52 2.15
C SER A 454 18.65 -11.16 0.75
N VAL A 455 19.52 -12.15 0.54
CA VAL A 455 19.57 -12.90 -0.73
C VAL A 455 18.25 -13.63 -0.98
N GLU A 456 17.67 -14.28 0.04
CA GLU A 456 16.37 -14.93 -0.10
C GLU A 456 15.27 -13.93 -0.51
N ARG A 457 15.23 -12.75 0.13
CA ARG A 457 14.26 -11.68 -0.20
C ARG A 457 14.43 -11.14 -1.61
N LEU A 458 15.68 -10.91 -2.04
CA LEU A 458 16.02 -10.47 -3.39
C LEU A 458 15.61 -11.51 -4.44
N ALA A 459 15.89 -12.79 -4.19
CA ALA A 459 15.53 -13.88 -5.09
C ALA A 459 13.99 -14.00 -5.23
N LYS A 460 13.25 -13.89 -4.12
CA LYS A 460 11.77 -13.85 -4.14
C LYS A 460 11.21 -12.62 -4.83
N ALA A 461 11.89 -11.48 -4.76
CA ALA A 461 11.50 -10.29 -5.51
C ALA A 461 11.76 -10.49 -7.02
N HIS A 462 12.83 -11.17 -7.40
CA HIS A 462 13.14 -11.50 -8.79
C HIS A 462 12.16 -12.52 -9.37
N ALA A 463 11.81 -13.57 -8.62
CA ALA A 463 10.76 -14.52 -9.02
C ALA A 463 9.41 -13.83 -9.27
N ARG A 464 9.02 -12.89 -8.39
CA ARG A 464 7.85 -12.01 -8.59
C ARG A 464 7.96 -11.20 -9.88
N MET A 465 9.15 -10.68 -10.16
CA MET A 465 9.42 -9.90 -11.37
C MET A 465 9.29 -10.72 -12.66
N ARG A 466 9.47 -12.04 -12.60
CA ARG A 466 9.21 -12.98 -13.71
C ARG A 466 7.77 -13.53 -13.74
N LEU A 467 6.88 -13.05 -12.85
CA LEU A 467 5.53 -13.61 -12.65
C LEU A 467 5.54 -15.11 -12.29
N SER A 468 6.51 -15.52 -11.45
CA SER A 468 6.69 -16.89 -10.99
C SER A 468 6.38 -17.03 -9.49
N ASP A 469 5.75 -18.14 -9.10
CA ASP A 469 5.60 -18.56 -7.70
C ASP A 469 6.74 -19.46 -7.21
N ASP A 470 7.60 -19.91 -8.13
CA ASP A 470 8.76 -20.74 -7.84
C ASP A 470 10.04 -19.90 -8.00
N VAL A 471 10.87 -19.87 -6.95
CA VAL A 471 12.19 -19.24 -6.96
C VAL A 471 13.21 -20.26 -7.44
N GLU A 472 13.87 -19.93 -8.54
CA GLU A 472 14.83 -20.78 -9.25
C GLU A 472 16.29 -20.40 -8.93
N PRO A 473 17.27 -21.28 -9.22
CA PRO A 473 18.69 -20.99 -8.96
C PRO A 473 19.18 -19.70 -9.62
N GLU A 474 18.65 -19.34 -10.78
CA GLU A 474 18.97 -18.11 -11.50
C GLU A 474 18.57 -16.85 -10.70
N ASP A 475 17.46 -16.91 -9.96
CA ASP A 475 17.02 -15.81 -9.10
C ASP A 475 17.98 -15.61 -7.92
N VAL A 476 18.50 -16.73 -7.38
CA VAL A 476 19.48 -16.73 -6.30
C VAL A 476 20.81 -16.16 -6.77
N ASP A 477 21.24 -16.48 -7.98
CA ASP A 477 22.49 -15.98 -8.55
C ASP A 477 22.46 -14.46 -8.74
N ILE A 478 21.36 -13.92 -9.27
CA ILE A 478 21.16 -12.47 -9.41
C ILE A 478 21.13 -11.78 -8.04
N ALA A 479 20.43 -12.37 -7.08
CA ALA A 479 20.35 -11.84 -5.72
C ALA A 479 21.72 -11.84 -5.01
N ALA A 480 22.48 -12.93 -5.16
CA ALA A 480 23.81 -13.09 -4.61
C ALA A 480 24.80 -12.07 -5.20
N GLU A 481 24.75 -11.84 -6.52
CA GLU A 481 25.60 -10.86 -7.20
C GLU A 481 25.43 -9.46 -6.61
N LEU A 482 24.19 -9.04 -6.34
CA LEU A 482 23.91 -7.71 -5.76
C LEU A 482 24.39 -7.58 -4.31
N VAL A 483 24.27 -8.64 -3.51
CA VAL A 483 24.77 -8.64 -2.13
C VAL A 483 26.29 -8.66 -2.11
N ASP A 484 26.92 -9.45 -2.97
CA ASP A 484 28.37 -9.48 -3.12
C ASP A 484 28.91 -8.12 -3.58
N TRP A 485 28.28 -7.50 -4.58
CA TRP A 485 28.62 -6.14 -5.02
C TRP A 485 28.54 -5.14 -3.86
N TYR A 486 27.51 -5.22 -3.02
CA TYR A 486 27.40 -4.38 -1.82
C TYR A 486 28.56 -4.64 -0.84
N LEU A 487 28.83 -5.90 -0.49
CA LEU A 487 29.87 -6.25 0.48
C LEU A 487 31.27 -5.84 0.00
N GLU A 488 31.55 -6.00 -1.30
CA GLU A 488 32.82 -5.64 -1.92
C GLU A 488 33.01 -4.12 -1.99
N THR A 489 32.02 -3.39 -2.53
CA THR A 489 32.08 -1.93 -2.66
C THR A 489 32.12 -1.22 -1.32
N ALA A 490 31.47 -1.76 -0.29
CA ALA A 490 31.50 -1.24 1.07
C ALA A 490 32.92 -1.12 1.66
N MET A 491 33.83 -2.02 1.26
CA MET A 491 35.19 -2.12 1.79
C MET A 491 36.27 -1.64 0.81
N GLN A 492 35.91 -1.30 -0.42
CA GLN A 492 36.87 -0.90 -1.46
C GLN A 492 37.40 0.52 -1.23
N ILE A 493 38.71 0.65 -1.00
CA ILE A 493 39.38 1.95 -0.87
C ILE A 493 39.65 2.53 -2.27
N PRO A 494 39.17 3.75 -2.59
CA PRO A 494 39.43 4.37 -3.89
C PRO A 494 40.94 4.59 -4.11
N GLY A 495 41.50 4.00 -5.17
CA GLY A 495 42.92 4.17 -5.56
C GLY A 495 43.92 3.20 -4.91
N GLY A 496 43.46 2.20 -4.16
CA GLY A 496 44.30 1.04 -3.83
C GLY A 496 44.38 0.11 -5.05
N ASP A 497 45.58 -0.29 -5.44
CA ASP A 497 45.76 -1.31 -6.49
C ASP A 497 44.85 -2.50 -6.20
N GLU A 498 44.02 -2.89 -7.18
CA GLU A 498 43.36 -4.18 -7.16
C GLU A 498 44.44 -5.24 -6.97
N ILE A 499 44.50 -5.87 -5.80
CA ILE A 499 45.11 -7.20 -5.72
C ILE A 499 44.14 -8.13 -6.45
N ARG A 500 44.25 -8.18 -7.78
CA ARG A 500 43.51 -9.11 -8.63
C ARG A 500 43.92 -10.52 -8.24
N ILE A 501 42.99 -11.23 -7.61
CA ILE A 501 43.12 -12.61 -7.12
C ILE A 501 43.46 -13.60 -8.27
N SER A 502 43.24 -13.22 -9.53
CA SER A 502 43.66 -14.03 -10.69
C SER A 502 45.17 -14.15 -10.89
N SER A 503 45.98 -13.40 -10.13
CA SER A 503 47.45 -13.47 -10.20
C SER A 503 48.11 -14.33 -9.10
N LEU A 504 47.32 -14.88 -8.17
CA LEU A 504 47.80 -15.83 -7.16
C LEU A 504 47.31 -17.25 -7.48
N LYS A 505 47.99 -17.90 -8.43
CA LYS A 505 48.09 -19.36 -8.45
C LYS A 505 49.50 -19.76 -7.96
N PRO A 506 49.62 -20.90 -7.26
CA PRO A 506 50.82 -21.26 -6.50
C PRO A 506 52.10 -21.36 -7.33
#